data_AF-A0A7J3QY26-F1
#
_entry.id   AF-A0A7J3QY26-F1
#
_cell.length_a   1.000
_cell.length_b   1.000
_cell.length_c   1.000
_cell.angle_alpha   90.00
_cell.angle_beta   90.00
_cell.angle_gamma   90.00
#
_symmetry.space_group_name_H-M   'P 1'
#
loop_
_entity.id
_entity.type
_entity.pdbx_description
1 polymer ?
#
loop_
_entity_poly.entity_id
_entity_poly.type
_entity_poly.pdbx_seq_one_letter_code
_entity_poly.pdbx_strand_id
1 'polypeptide(L)'
;MSEEKPVLEIENPHLTLKLYADLLKIDLKGNFKNELEEALENKPVLKGTIGGLLGIFVPLHIPVEHIKAVDTDENGNVIIDLGYHRSLTFQLERNHAEILVDKLRQKIQAAETRRIRENAQRRNKKRIKKGQRQTPASSYTTFPYYFPTEQVDIVNKLKQKKKIIKK
;
A
#
# COMPACT_ATOMS: atom_id res chain seq x y z
N MET A 1 -26.58 8.78 -0.55
CA MET A 1 -25.27 8.36 -1.07
C MET A 1 -24.80 9.47 -1.99
N SER A 2 -23.86 10.33 -1.56
CA SER A 2 -23.46 11.48 -2.38
C SER A 2 -22.81 11.01 -3.67
N GLU A 3 -23.40 11.36 -4.80
CA GLU A 3 -22.82 11.18 -6.13
C GLU A 3 -21.63 12.15 -6.25
N GLU A 4 -20.45 11.70 -5.86
CA GLU A 4 -19.22 12.43 -6.17
C GLU A 4 -19.12 12.57 -7.69
N LYS A 5 -18.91 13.80 -8.18
CA LYS A 5 -18.76 14.02 -9.62
C LYS A 5 -17.44 13.41 -10.10
N PRO A 6 -17.44 12.60 -11.17
CA PRO A 6 -16.20 12.08 -11.73
C PRO A 6 -15.33 13.23 -12.24
N VAL A 7 -14.03 13.15 -11.99
CA VAL A 7 -13.00 14.10 -12.44
C VAL A 7 -12.67 13.90 -13.92
N LEU A 8 -12.83 12.67 -14.39
CA LEU A 8 -12.70 12.30 -15.79
C LEU A 8 -13.65 11.14 -16.06
N GLU A 9 -14.36 11.24 -17.17
CA GLU A 9 -15.17 10.17 -17.72
C GLU A 9 -14.72 9.95 -19.17
N ILE A 10 -14.35 8.72 -19.49
CA ILE A 10 -13.98 8.32 -20.85
C ILE A 10 -14.90 7.18 -21.25
N GLU A 11 -15.65 7.41 -22.31
CA GLU A 11 -16.47 6.38 -22.93
C GLU A 11 -15.72 5.72 -24.08
N ASN A 12 -15.69 4.40 -24.04
CA ASN A 12 -15.17 3.56 -25.10
C ASN A 12 -16.31 2.61 -25.52
N PRO A 13 -16.38 2.16 -26.79
CA PRO A 13 -17.37 1.19 -27.26
C PRO A 13 -17.60 -0.02 -26.32
N HIS A 14 -16.55 -0.51 -25.67
CA HIS A 14 -16.64 -1.71 -24.82
C HIS A 14 -16.67 -1.42 -23.31
N LEU A 15 -16.19 -0.25 -22.88
CA LEU A 15 -15.99 0.07 -21.46
C LEU A 15 -16.15 1.57 -21.18
N THR A 16 -16.54 1.90 -19.96
CA THR A 16 -16.60 3.27 -19.47
C THR A 16 -15.65 3.41 -18.28
N LEU A 17 -14.67 4.31 -18.39
CA LEU A 17 -13.72 4.62 -17.34
C LEU A 17 -14.16 5.89 -16.62
N LYS A 18 -14.36 5.81 -15.31
CA LYS A 18 -14.69 6.96 -14.46
C LYS A 18 -13.62 7.11 -13.39
N LEU A 19 -12.87 8.20 -13.46
CA LEU A 19 -11.88 8.56 -12.45
C LEU A 19 -12.49 9.54 -11.44
N TYR A 20 -12.51 9.14 -10.18
CA TYR A 20 -12.92 9.95 -9.04
C TYR A 20 -11.68 10.50 -8.30
N ALA A 21 -11.89 11.12 -7.14
CA ALA A 21 -10.80 11.66 -6.34
C ALA A 21 -9.78 10.59 -5.92
N ASP A 22 -10.27 9.48 -5.38
CA ASP A 22 -9.46 8.41 -4.79
C ASP A 22 -9.70 7.03 -5.45
N LEU A 23 -10.58 6.95 -6.47
CA LEU A 23 -11.03 5.69 -7.07
C LEU A 23 -11.11 5.76 -8.60
N LEU A 24 -10.60 4.74 -9.28
CA LEU A 24 -10.82 4.48 -10.70
C LEU A 24 -11.89 3.40 -10.84
N LYS A 25 -13.02 3.74 -11.46
CA LYS A 25 -14.08 2.78 -11.79
C LYS A 25 -14.01 2.41 -13.26
N ILE A 26 -14.27 1.14 -13.52
CA ILE A 26 -14.27 0.53 -14.85
C ILE A 26 -15.61 -0.17 -14.98
N ASP A 27 -16.51 0.40 -15.79
CA ASP A 27 -17.81 -0.18 -16.09
C ASP A 27 -17.73 -0.89 -17.45
N LEU A 28 -18.03 -2.20 -17.49
CA LEU A 28 -18.07 -2.98 -18.74
C LEU A 28 -19.47 -2.93 -19.36
N LYS A 29 -19.57 -2.64 -20.67
CA LYS A 29 -20.85 -2.62 -21.41
C LYS A 29 -21.27 -4.03 -21.83
N GLY A 30 -22.59 -4.26 -21.92
CA GLY A 30 -23.25 -5.58 -21.85
C GLY A 30 -22.65 -6.74 -22.64
N ASN A 31 -22.30 -6.57 -23.92
CA ASN A 31 -21.80 -7.69 -24.75
C ASN A 31 -20.41 -8.19 -24.30
N PHE A 32 -19.61 -7.30 -23.73
CA PHE A 32 -18.25 -7.60 -23.29
C PHE A 32 -18.21 -8.50 -22.04
N LYS A 33 -19.29 -8.52 -21.25
CA LYS A 33 -19.41 -9.43 -20.09
C LYS A 33 -19.57 -10.88 -20.54
N ASN A 34 -20.42 -11.10 -21.55
CA ASN A 34 -20.66 -12.43 -22.11
C ASN A 34 -19.43 -12.94 -22.85
N GLU A 35 -18.77 -12.08 -23.65
CA GLU A 35 -17.53 -12.44 -24.35
C GLU A 35 -16.39 -12.76 -23.36
N LEU A 36 -16.35 -12.09 -22.19
CA LEU A 36 -15.39 -12.38 -21.13
C LEU A 36 -15.67 -13.74 -20.46
N GLU A 37 -16.93 -14.02 -20.12
CA GLU A 37 -17.35 -15.30 -19.53
C GLU A 37 -17.09 -16.47 -20.50
N GLU A 38 -17.45 -16.29 -21.77
CA GLU A 38 -17.25 -17.30 -22.81
C GLU A 38 -15.76 -17.52 -23.14
N ALA A 39 -14.95 -16.46 -23.12
CA ALA A 39 -13.49 -16.56 -23.30
C ALA A 39 -12.79 -17.24 -22.11
N LEU A 40 -13.33 -17.08 -20.90
CA LEU A 40 -12.87 -17.78 -19.69
C LEU A 40 -13.16 -19.29 -19.76
N GLU A 41 -14.28 -19.69 -20.37
CA GLU A 41 -14.66 -21.09 -20.50
C GLU A 41 -14.00 -21.81 -21.68
N ASN A 42 -13.80 -21.15 -22.84
CA ASN A 42 -13.59 -21.90 -24.10
C ASN A 42 -12.15 -22.03 -24.62
N LYS A 43 -11.23 -21.05 -24.48
CA LYS A 43 -9.85 -21.19 -25.05
C LYS A 43 -8.74 -20.37 -24.34
N PRO A 44 -7.60 -20.99 -23.96
CA PRO A 44 -6.44 -20.30 -23.40
C PRO A 44 -5.60 -19.48 -24.42
N VAL A 45 -5.93 -19.55 -25.73
CA VAL A 45 -5.13 -18.96 -26.83
C VAL A 45 -5.49 -17.49 -27.11
N LEU A 46 -6.67 -17.02 -26.68
CA LEU A 46 -7.09 -15.61 -26.78
C LEU A 46 -6.42 -14.69 -25.74
N LYS A 47 -5.44 -15.22 -24.99
CA LYS A 47 -4.57 -14.48 -24.07
C LYS A 47 -3.81 -13.32 -24.73
N GLY A 48 -3.54 -13.41 -26.04
CA GLY A 48 -2.70 -12.43 -26.75
C GLY A 48 -3.40 -11.11 -27.10
N THR A 49 -4.71 -11.12 -27.35
CA THR A 49 -5.47 -9.94 -27.79
C THR A 49 -6.56 -9.51 -26.81
N ILE A 50 -7.26 -10.46 -26.19
CA ILE A 50 -8.37 -10.19 -25.24
C ILE A 50 -7.92 -10.43 -23.79
N GLY A 51 -7.09 -11.45 -23.56
CA GLY A 51 -6.47 -11.66 -22.24
C GLY A 51 -5.37 -10.65 -21.87
N GLY A 52 -4.91 -9.85 -22.84
CA GLY A 52 -4.05 -8.68 -22.59
C GLY A 52 -4.83 -7.47 -22.06
N LEU A 53 -6.13 -7.38 -22.35
CA LEU A 53 -7.02 -6.32 -21.87
C LEU A 53 -7.60 -6.65 -20.49
N LEU A 54 -7.97 -7.92 -20.23
CA LEU A 54 -8.68 -8.31 -19.00
C LEU A 54 -8.23 -9.70 -18.50
N GLY A 55 -7.01 -9.79 -17.96
CA GLY A 55 -6.50 -11.01 -17.33
C GLY A 55 -7.30 -11.45 -16.09
N ILE A 56 -8.39 -12.20 -16.31
CA ILE A 56 -9.13 -13.10 -15.40
C ILE A 56 -9.77 -12.50 -14.12
N PHE A 57 -9.41 -11.31 -13.66
CA PHE A 57 -10.13 -10.64 -12.58
C PHE A 57 -9.89 -9.13 -12.68
N VAL A 58 -10.77 -8.43 -13.38
CA VAL A 58 -10.68 -6.97 -13.49
C VAL A 58 -11.33 -6.42 -12.23
N PRO A 59 -10.59 -5.75 -11.33
CA PRO A 59 -11.23 -5.02 -10.27
C PRO A 59 -12.03 -3.91 -10.96
N LEU A 60 -13.36 -4.03 -10.98
CA LEU A 60 -14.28 -3.00 -11.49
C LEU A 60 -14.04 -1.64 -10.79
N HIS A 61 -13.43 -1.67 -9.60
CA HIS A 61 -13.16 -0.52 -8.77
C HIS A 61 -11.74 -0.63 -8.20
N ILE A 62 -10.86 0.28 -8.60
CA ILE A 62 -9.45 0.30 -8.22
C ILE A 62 -9.17 1.57 -7.42
N PRO A 63 -8.77 1.47 -6.14
CA PRO A 63 -8.29 2.61 -5.39
C PRO A 63 -7.04 3.19 -6.04
N VAL A 64 -6.96 4.51 -6.22
CA VAL A 64 -5.78 5.18 -6.79
C VAL A 64 -4.52 4.83 -5.99
N GLU A 65 -4.68 4.60 -4.70
CA GLU A 65 -3.62 4.26 -3.77
C GLU A 65 -3.01 2.86 -4.01
N HIS A 66 -3.68 1.99 -4.77
CA HIS A 66 -3.16 0.69 -5.20
C HIS A 66 -2.45 0.78 -6.55
N ILE A 67 -2.57 1.90 -7.25
CA ILE A 67 -1.87 2.12 -8.51
C ILE A 67 -0.44 2.55 -8.18
N LYS A 68 0.52 1.82 -8.73
CA LYS A 68 1.96 2.07 -8.52
C LYS A 68 2.52 2.98 -9.61
N ALA A 69 2.21 2.69 -10.86
CA ALA A 69 2.69 3.44 -12.01
C ALA A 69 1.67 3.42 -13.15
N VAL A 70 1.74 4.42 -14.01
CA VAL A 70 0.91 4.54 -15.21
C VAL A 70 1.78 5.05 -16.34
N ASP A 71 1.82 4.28 -17.41
CA ASP A 71 2.64 4.51 -18.60
C ASP A 71 1.84 4.26 -19.88
N THR A 72 2.40 4.68 -21.00
CA THR A 72 1.84 4.44 -22.34
C THR A 72 2.82 3.57 -23.11
N ASP A 73 2.31 2.50 -23.72
CA ASP A 73 3.04 1.60 -24.58
C ASP A 73 3.37 2.23 -25.94
N GLU A 74 4.32 1.65 -26.68
CA GLU A 74 4.69 2.07 -28.05
C GLU A 74 3.49 2.06 -29.01
N ASN A 75 2.52 1.19 -28.74
CA ASN A 75 1.27 1.05 -29.48
C ASN A 75 0.20 2.09 -29.10
N GLY A 76 0.49 3.00 -28.16
CA GLY A 76 -0.49 3.97 -27.64
C GLY A 76 -1.45 3.42 -26.59
N ASN A 77 -1.18 2.21 -26.08
CA ASN A 77 -2.00 1.58 -25.05
C ASN A 77 -1.61 2.10 -23.66
N VAL A 78 -2.60 2.40 -22.81
CA VAL A 78 -2.34 2.82 -21.43
C VAL A 78 -2.14 1.60 -20.55
N ILE A 79 -0.98 1.50 -19.91
CA ILE A 79 -0.64 0.44 -18.96
C ILE A 79 -0.73 1.01 -17.54
N ILE A 80 -1.56 0.39 -16.71
CA ILE A 80 -1.70 0.69 -15.28
C ILE A 80 -1.07 -0.46 -14.49
N ASP A 81 0.04 -0.18 -13.80
CA ASP A 81 0.70 -1.11 -12.88
C ASP A 81 0.05 -1.01 -11.48
N LEU A 82 -0.51 -2.13 -11.01
CA LEU A 82 -1.14 -2.25 -9.71
C LEU A 82 -0.20 -2.82 -8.63
N GLY A 83 1.02 -3.22 -8.99
CA GLY A 83 2.05 -3.76 -8.11
C GLY A 83 1.77 -5.16 -7.53
N TYR A 84 0.59 -5.36 -6.93
CA TYR A 84 0.14 -6.62 -6.31
C TYR A 84 -0.83 -7.42 -7.18
N HIS A 85 -1.35 -6.80 -8.24
CA HIS A 85 -2.25 -7.41 -9.20
C HIS A 85 -1.65 -7.35 -10.60
N ARG A 86 -2.23 -8.09 -11.54
CA ARG A 86 -1.85 -7.98 -12.95
C ARG A 86 -2.08 -6.55 -13.44
N SER A 87 -1.11 -6.03 -14.19
CA SER A 87 -1.25 -4.74 -14.86
C SER A 87 -2.43 -4.76 -15.82
N LEU A 88 -3.07 -3.61 -15.96
CA LEU A 88 -4.20 -3.43 -16.86
C LEU A 88 -3.75 -2.65 -18.08
N THR A 89 -4.14 -3.11 -19.26
CA THR A 89 -3.80 -2.46 -20.52
C THR A 89 -5.08 -2.02 -21.21
N PHE A 90 -5.21 -0.71 -21.43
CA PHE A 90 -6.38 -0.12 -22.08
C PHE A 90 -6.01 0.41 -23.46
N GLN A 91 -6.78 0.00 -24.46
CA GLN A 91 -6.71 0.59 -25.78
C GLN A 91 -7.62 1.82 -25.78
N LEU A 92 -7.02 3.00 -25.83
CA LEU A 92 -7.70 4.28 -25.80
C LEU A 92 -7.21 5.13 -26.97
N GLU A 93 -8.05 6.06 -27.41
CA GLU A 93 -7.62 7.08 -28.36
C GLU A 93 -6.51 7.94 -27.73
N ARG A 94 -5.51 8.32 -28.53
CA ARG A 94 -4.28 8.96 -28.05
C ARG A 94 -4.53 10.19 -27.16
N ASN A 95 -5.47 11.06 -27.56
CA ASN A 95 -5.83 12.24 -26.78
C ASN A 95 -6.40 11.87 -25.40
N HIS A 96 -7.26 10.86 -25.34
CA HIS A 96 -7.85 10.38 -24.09
C HIS A 96 -6.85 9.63 -23.22
N ALA A 97 -5.94 8.88 -23.83
CA ALA A 97 -4.86 8.19 -23.14
C ALA A 97 -3.94 9.16 -22.40
N GLU A 98 -3.43 10.19 -23.09
CA GLU A 98 -2.56 11.21 -22.50
C GLU A 98 -3.24 11.93 -21.32
N ILE A 99 -4.50 12.35 -21.49
CA ILE A 99 -5.28 13.00 -20.43
C ILE A 99 -5.48 12.07 -19.22
N LEU A 100 -5.74 10.78 -19.45
CA LEU A 100 -5.92 9.80 -18.38
C LEU A 100 -4.61 9.59 -17.60
N VAL A 101 -3.49 9.42 -18.31
CA VAL A 101 -2.16 9.21 -17.72
C VAL A 101 -1.77 10.41 -16.86
N ASP A 102 -1.92 11.63 -17.37
CA ASP A 102 -1.58 12.85 -16.64
C ASP A 102 -2.42 13.00 -15.37
N LYS A 103 -3.74 12.83 -15.47
CA LYS A 103 -4.63 12.90 -14.31
C LYS A 103 -4.32 11.80 -13.29
N LEU A 104 -4.06 10.57 -13.72
CA LEU A 104 -3.72 9.48 -12.81
C LEU A 104 -2.39 9.75 -12.11
N ARG A 105 -1.35 10.17 -12.83
CA ARG A 105 -0.05 10.52 -12.24
C ARG A 105 -0.20 11.62 -11.19
N GLN A 106 -0.96 12.66 -11.49
CA GLN A 106 -1.26 13.72 -10.52
C GLN A 106 -1.95 13.17 -9.26
N LYS A 107 -2.92 12.27 -9.42
CA LYS A 107 -3.64 11.67 -8.29
C LYS A 107 -2.78 10.70 -7.47
N ILE A 108 -1.91 9.92 -8.12
CA ILE A 108 -0.96 9.04 -7.44
C ILE A 108 -0.02 9.85 -6.55
N GLN A 109 0.54 10.95 -7.07
CA GLN A 109 1.41 11.85 -6.30
C GLN A 109 0.66 12.48 -5.11
N ALA A 110 -0.58 12.91 -5.30
CA ALA A 110 -1.41 13.45 -4.24
C ALA A 110 -1.73 12.38 -3.16
N ALA A 111 -1.99 11.14 -3.56
CA ALA A 111 -2.24 10.03 -2.65
C ALA A 111 -0.98 9.66 -1.84
N GLU A 112 0.19 9.68 -2.47
CA GLU A 112 1.45 9.35 -1.81
C GLU A 112 1.85 10.39 -0.76
N THR A 113 1.74 11.68 -1.10
CA THR A 113 1.98 12.77 -0.12
C THR A 113 1.03 12.70 1.07
N ARG A 114 -0.25 12.36 0.84
CA ARG A 114 -1.24 12.11 1.90
C ARG A 114 -0.84 10.94 2.79
N ARG A 115 -0.39 9.82 2.21
CA ARG A 115 0.10 8.64 2.95
C ARG A 115 1.30 8.95 3.84
N ILE A 116 2.27 9.69 3.33
CA ILE A 116 3.46 10.11 4.10
C ILE A 116 3.04 10.93 5.32
N ARG A 117 2.15 11.92 5.11
CA ARG A 117 1.63 12.79 6.17
C ARG A 117 0.87 12.00 7.24
N GLU A 118 0.00 11.08 6.82
CA GLU A 118 -0.78 10.26 7.75
C GLU A 118 0.12 9.32 8.57
N ASN A 119 1.12 8.71 7.95
CA ASN A 119 2.08 7.85 8.63
C ASN A 119 2.89 8.62 9.69
N ALA A 120 3.30 9.85 9.40
CA ALA A 120 3.95 10.73 10.39
C ALA A 120 3.03 11.04 11.58
N GLN A 121 1.76 11.34 11.33
CA GLN A 121 0.77 11.58 12.39
C GLN A 121 0.50 10.33 13.23
N ARG A 122 0.38 9.15 12.61
CA ARG A 122 0.22 7.87 13.30
C ARG A 122 1.41 7.58 14.22
N ARG A 123 2.64 7.84 13.76
CA ARG A 123 3.86 7.71 14.58
C ARG A 123 3.85 8.68 15.76
N ASN A 124 3.50 9.94 15.54
CA ASN A 124 3.42 10.94 16.61
C ASN A 124 2.36 10.58 17.65
N LYS A 125 1.15 10.17 17.25
CA LYS A 125 0.09 9.72 18.18
C LYS A 125 0.53 8.52 19.01
N LYS A 126 1.27 7.55 18.42
CA LYS A 126 1.83 6.41 19.15
C LYS A 126 2.87 6.85 20.20
N ARG A 127 3.72 7.84 19.88
CA ARG A 127 4.69 8.41 20.83
C ARG A 127 4.00 9.11 22.00
N ILE A 128 2.99 9.93 21.73
CA ILE A 128 2.19 10.63 22.76
C ILE A 128 1.49 9.61 23.67
N LYS A 129 0.82 8.59 23.10
CA LYS A 129 0.17 7.53 23.89
C LYS A 129 1.16 6.71 24.72
N LYS A 130 2.38 6.46 24.24
CA LYS A 130 3.43 5.79 25.04
C LYS A 130 3.96 6.69 26.16
N GLY A 131 4.09 7.99 25.93
CA GLY A 131 4.47 8.96 26.97
C GLY A 131 3.40 9.11 28.05
N GLN A 132 2.11 9.08 27.69
CA GLN A 132 0.99 9.11 28.64
C GLN A 132 0.77 7.78 29.38
N ARG A 133 1.27 6.66 28.81
CA ARG A 133 1.28 5.35 29.47
C ARG A 133 2.51 5.11 30.34
N GLN A 134 3.30 6.16 30.64
CA GLN A 134 4.18 6.09 31.80
C GLN A 134 3.29 5.82 33.01
N THR A 135 3.35 4.58 33.49
CA THR A 135 2.68 4.11 34.69
C THR A 135 2.80 5.17 35.77
N PRO A 136 1.73 5.48 36.54
CA PRO A 136 1.90 6.30 37.73
C PRO A 136 3.08 5.71 38.52
N ALA A 137 3.98 6.55 39.00
CA ALA A 137 5.08 6.13 39.84
C ALA A 137 4.48 5.21 40.90
N SER A 138 4.78 3.91 40.80
CA SER A 138 4.25 2.90 41.69
C SER A 138 4.55 3.35 43.12
N SER A 139 3.50 3.57 43.92
CA SER A 139 3.63 3.94 45.34
C SER A 139 4.10 2.77 46.20
N TYR A 140 4.39 1.60 45.61
CA TYR A 140 5.20 0.59 46.26
C TYR A 140 6.62 1.14 46.38
N THR A 141 6.83 1.84 47.50
CA THR A 141 8.02 1.73 48.32
C THR A 141 8.56 0.32 48.18
N THR A 142 9.64 0.16 47.41
CA THR A 142 10.42 -1.06 47.38
C THR A 142 10.79 -1.36 48.82
N PHE A 143 10.07 -2.29 49.46
CA PHE A 143 10.55 -2.92 50.69
C PHE A 143 11.97 -3.40 50.37
N PRO A 144 12.99 -3.00 51.16
CA PRO A 144 14.35 -3.40 50.89
C PRO A 144 14.37 -4.92 50.89
N TYR A 145 14.50 -5.50 49.69
CA TYR A 145 14.81 -6.91 49.55
C TYR A 145 16.09 -7.12 50.35
N TYR A 146 15.94 -7.84 51.46
CA TYR A 146 17.03 -8.31 52.28
C TYR A 146 17.81 -9.32 51.43
N PHE A 147 18.66 -8.82 50.54
CA PHE A 147 19.75 -9.60 49.99
C PHE A 147 20.80 -9.66 51.10
N PRO A 148 21.10 -10.85 51.66
CA PRO A 148 22.21 -11.00 52.58
C PRO A 148 23.47 -10.54 51.85
N THR A 149 24.09 -9.48 52.34
CA THR A 149 25.33 -8.88 51.78
C THR A 149 26.55 -9.80 51.91
N GLU A 150 26.39 -11.00 52.47
CA GLU A 150 27.48 -11.93 52.78
C GLU A 150 28.11 -12.60 51.54
N GLN A 151 27.55 -12.47 50.34
CA GLN A 151 28.15 -13.07 49.13
C GLN A 151 29.04 -12.12 48.30
N VAL A 152 29.08 -10.82 48.61
CA VAL A 152 29.90 -9.85 47.84
C VAL A 152 31.36 -9.80 48.31
N ASP A 153 31.66 -10.29 49.53
CA ASP A 153 33.01 -10.20 50.10
C ASP A 153 33.97 -11.32 49.66
N ILE A 154 33.48 -12.45 49.16
CA ILE A 154 34.34 -13.58 48.76
C ILE A 154 35.07 -13.28 47.43
N VAL A 155 34.38 -12.63 46.49
CA VAL A 155 34.93 -12.36 45.15
C VAL A 155 36.04 -11.30 45.20
N ASN A 156 35.93 -10.32 46.09
CA ASN A 156 36.95 -9.28 46.24
C ASN A 156 38.21 -9.76 46.98
N LYS A 157 38.08 -10.67 47.96
CA LYS A 157 39.21 -11.28 48.67
C LYS A 157 40.11 -12.15 47.78
N LEU A 158 39.51 -12.86 46.80
CA LEU A 158 40.27 -13.69 45.85
C LEU A 158 41.07 -12.87 44.82
N LYS A 159 40.60 -11.68 44.44
CA LYS A 159 41.31 -10.79 43.51
C LYS A 159 42.55 -10.13 44.13
N GLN A 160 42.55 -9.84 45.43
CA GLN A 160 43.69 -9.20 46.09
C GLN A 160 44.87 -10.15 46.33
N LYS A 161 44.63 -11.43 46.67
CA LYS A 161 45.71 -12.42 46.87
C LYS A 161 46.54 -12.69 45.60
N LYS A 162 45.94 -12.63 44.40
CA LYS A 162 46.67 -12.84 43.13
C LYS A 162 47.59 -11.69 42.74
N LYS A 163 47.43 -10.49 43.31
CA LYS A 163 48.26 -9.31 42.98
C LYS A 163 49.56 -9.23 43.78
N ILE A 164 49.65 -9.90 44.93
CA ILE A 164 50.80 -9.81 45.84
C ILE A 164 51.91 -10.80 45.45
N ILE A 165 51.60 -11.87 44.72
CA ILE A 165 52.54 -12.95 44.38
C ILE A 165 53.31 -12.68 43.06
N LYS A 166 53.07 -11.54 42.39
CA LYS A 166 53.70 -11.18 41.11
C LYS A 166 54.62 -9.94 41.18
N LYS A 167 55.33 -9.76 42.29
CA LYS A 167 56.46 -8.82 42.38
C LYS A 167 57.68 -9.51 42.94
#